data_AF-A0A1I5LSS0-F1
#
_entry.id   AF-A0A1I5LSS0-F1
#
_cell.length_a   1.000
_cell.length_b   1.000
_cell.length_c   1.000
_cell.angle_alpha   90.00
_cell.angle_beta   90.00
_cell.angle_gamma   90.00
#
_symmetry.space_group_name_H-M   'P 1'
#
loop_
_entity.id
_entity.type
_entity.pdbx_description
1 polymer ?
#
loop_
_entity_poly.entity_id
_entity_poly.type
_entity_poly.pdbx_seq_one_letter_code
_entity_poly.pdbx_strand_id
1 'polypeptide(L)'
;MDEREWAVSKTPAHPALVDEATFRAVQGMRTARKTQDGDTRTYLLAGLIRCGLCDRRFDSHWVHNRPGYRCRHGHTSARTQTPIPKSTYVREDHLLDGLRVRLNDATGDNTSLADYLRTKGLVIVYRGPDWSVEEAQSRSVAEGSASRVC
;
A
#
# COMPACT_ATOMS: atom_id res chain seq x y z
N MET A 1 -19.06 -7.59 -13.01
CA MET A 1 -19.09 -8.18 -11.66
C MET A 1 -19.38 -7.03 -10.72
N ASP A 2 -20.63 -6.93 -10.29
CA ASP A 2 -21.23 -5.77 -9.64
C ASP A 2 -20.94 -5.76 -8.13
N GLU A 3 -20.48 -4.63 -7.59
CA GLU A 3 -20.07 -4.46 -6.19
C GLU A 3 -21.25 -4.18 -5.24
N ARG A 4 -22.50 -4.20 -5.71
CA ARG A 4 -23.68 -3.85 -4.90
C ARG A 4 -24.39 -5.03 -4.24
N GLU A 5 -23.88 -6.25 -4.38
CA GLU A 5 -24.54 -7.45 -3.83
C GLU A 5 -24.02 -7.87 -2.44
N TRP A 6 -23.41 -6.95 -1.68
CA TRP A 6 -23.03 -7.22 -0.29
C TRP A 6 -24.21 -6.94 0.65
N ALA A 7 -25.03 -7.95 0.89
CA ALA A 7 -26.07 -7.91 1.92
C ALA A 7 -25.49 -8.23 3.30
N VAL A 8 -25.19 -7.19 4.08
CA VAL A 8 -24.86 -7.37 5.50
C VAL A 8 -26.15 -7.73 6.25
N SER A 9 -26.29 -9.00 6.63
CA SER A 9 -27.43 -9.48 7.40
C SER A 9 -27.43 -8.84 8.79
N LYS A 10 -28.51 -8.12 9.13
CA LYS A 10 -28.69 -7.45 10.43
C LYS A 10 -29.09 -8.41 11.56
N THR A 11 -29.40 -9.66 11.23
CA THR A 11 -29.84 -10.67 12.19
C THR A 11 -28.66 -11.57 12.56
N PRO A 12 -28.20 -11.58 13.83
CA PRO A 12 -27.12 -12.46 14.25
C PRO A 12 -27.59 -13.92 14.17
N ALA A 13 -26.93 -14.74 13.34
CA ALA A 13 -27.26 -16.16 13.17
C ALA A 13 -26.96 -17.01 14.41
N HIS A 14 -26.17 -16.47 15.35
CA HIS A 14 -25.83 -17.09 16.61
C HIS A 14 -25.85 -16.05 17.74
N PRO A 15 -26.16 -16.45 18.98
CA PRO A 15 -26.00 -15.58 20.13
C PRO A 15 -24.56 -15.05 20.18
N ALA A 16 -24.41 -13.75 20.45
CA ALA A 16 -23.10 -13.11 20.49
C ALA A 16 -22.27 -13.70 21.63
N LEU A 17 -21.08 -14.24 21.30
CA LEU A 17 -20.14 -14.78 22.29
C LEU A 17 -19.54 -13.69 23.19
N VAL A 18 -19.52 -12.45 22.70
CA VAL A 18 -18.98 -11.28 23.39
C VAL A 18 -19.87 -10.09 23.07
N ASP A 19 -20.08 -9.23 24.07
CA ASP A 19 -20.81 -7.97 23.90
C ASP A 19 -20.14 -7.07 22.84
N GLU A 20 -20.95 -6.33 22.07
CA GLU A 20 -20.46 -5.51 20.97
C GLU A 20 -19.57 -4.36 21.44
N ALA A 21 -19.83 -3.75 22.59
CA ALA A 21 -18.98 -2.69 23.14
C ALA A 21 -17.60 -3.25 23.51
N THR A 22 -17.57 -4.46 24.09
CA THR A 22 -16.32 -5.17 24.41
C THR A 22 -15.55 -5.56 23.14
N PHE A 23 -16.26 -6.06 22.12
CA PHE A 23 -15.67 -6.37 20.84
C PHE A 23 -15.05 -5.12 20.18
N ARG A 24 -15.79 -4.01 20.12
CA ARG A 24 -15.29 -2.73 19.56
C ARG A 24 -14.11 -2.17 20.33
N ALA A 25 -14.13 -2.25 21.66
CA ALA A 25 -13.00 -1.83 22.50
C ALA A 25 -11.73 -2.62 22.18
N VAL A 26 -11.83 -3.95 22.06
CA VAL A 26 -10.68 -4.82 21.72
C VAL A 26 -10.23 -4.61 20.26
N GLN A 27 -11.15 -4.37 19.31
CA GLN A 27 -10.77 -4.02 17.93
C GLN A 27 -10.00 -2.70 17.88
N GLY A 28 -10.42 -1.70 18.67
CA GLY A 28 -9.69 -0.43 18.83
C GLY A 28 -8.27 -0.64 19.36
N MET A 29 -8.09 -1.55 20.33
CA MET A 29 -6.76 -1.90 20.86
C MET A 29 -5.90 -2.68 19.84
N ARG A 30 -6.50 -3.53 19.00
CA ARG A 30 -5.80 -4.23 17.91
C ARG A 30 -5.38 -3.30 16.78
N THR A 31 -6.18 -2.28 16.47
CA THR A 31 -5.82 -1.24 15.50
C THR A 31 -4.60 -0.45 15.96
N ALA A 32 -4.47 -0.26 17.28
CA ALA A 32 -3.35 0.44 17.92
C ALA A 32 -2.16 -0.48 18.27
N ARG A 33 -2.06 -1.68 17.67
CA ARG A 33 -1.01 -2.63 18.05
C ARG A 33 0.38 -2.05 17.71
N LYS A 34 1.02 -1.52 18.74
CA LYS A 34 2.45 -1.20 18.74
C LYS A 34 3.23 -2.46 18.35
N THR A 35 4.18 -2.26 17.44
CA THR A 35 5.23 -3.26 17.15
C THR A 35 5.98 -3.59 18.44
N GLN A 36 6.54 -4.80 18.51
CA GLN A 36 7.13 -5.47 19.69
C GLN A 36 8.20 -4.68 20.46
N ASP A 37 8.62 -3.52 19.94
CA ASP A 37 9.73 -2.68 20.40
C ASP A 37 9.26 -1.40 21.13
N GLY A 38 7.95 -1.18 21.29
CA GLY A 38 7.40 -0.02 22.02
C GLY A 38 7.42 1.32 21.26
N ASP A 39 8.25 1.44 20.22
CA ASP A 39 8.28 2.57 19.29
C ASP A 39 7.28 2.36 18.13
N THR A 40 6.43 3.35 17.87
CA THR A 40 5.49 3.30 16.73
C THR A 40 6.30 3.51 15.45
N ARG A 41 6.75 2.42 14.83
CA ARG A 41 7.41 2.47 13.51
C ARG A 41 6.47 3.09 12.49
N THR A 42 6.65 4.37 12.22
CA THR A 42 5.88 5.13 11.24
C THR A 42 6.54 4.96 9.87
N TYR A 43 5.77 4.48 8.91
CA TYR A 43 6.18 4.36 7.51
C TYR A 43 5.35 5.37 6.71
N LEU A 44 5.94 6.53 6.42
CA LEU A 44 5.20 7.65 5.85
C LEU A 44 4.68 7.34 4.45
N LEU A 45 5.46 6.60 3.66
CA LEU A 45 5.15 6.23 2.28
C LEU A 45 4.52 4.83 2.13
N ALA A 46 4.09 4.21 3.24
CA ALA A 46 3.44 2.90 3.18
C ALA A 46 2.19 2.92 2.29
N GLY A 47 2.13 1.99 1.34
CA GLY A 47 1.03 1.85 0.40
C GLY A 47 1.03 2.83 -0.79
N LEU A 48 1.93 3.83 -0.80
CA LEU A 48 2.04 4.82 -1.88
C LEU A 48 3.04 4.42 -2.97
N ILE A 49 3.94 3.46 -2.67
CA ILE A 49 5.01 3.06 -3.57
C ILE A 49 4.61 1.80 -4.36
N ARG A 50 4.69 1.90 -5.69
CA ARG A 50 4.40 0.84 -6.65
C ARG A 50 5.63 0.52 -7.48
N CYS A 51 5.84 -0.75 -7.78
CA CYS A 51 6.92 -1.18 -8.66
C CYS A 51 6.50 -1.00 -10.12
N GLY A 52 7.28 -0.27 -10.91
CA GLY A 52 7.02 -0.11 -12.34
C GLY A 52 7.35 -1.37 -13.17
N LEU A 53 7.97 -2.40 -12.58
CA LEU A 53 8.27 -3.67 -13.26
C LEU A 53 7.18 -4.74 -13.08
N CYS A 54 6.56 -4.81 -11.89
CA CYS A 54 5.57 -5.83 -11.58
C CYS A 54 4.20 -5.28 -11.16
N ASP A 55 4.04 -3.95 -11.17
CA ASP A 55 2.87 -3.19 -10.72
C ASP A 55 2.45 -3.45 -9.25
N ARG A 56 3.21 -4.26 -8.50
CA ARG A 56 2.91 -4.56 -7.10
C ARG A 56 3.35 -3.41 -6.19
N ARG A 57 2.60 -3.21 -5.11
CA ARG A 57 2.99 -2.32 -4.02
C ARG A 57 4.23 -2.85 -3.29
N PHE A 58 5.09 -1.94 -2.86
CA PHE A 58 6.24 -2.29 -2.05
C PHE A 58 5.81 -2.69 -0.63
N ASP A 59 6.57 -3.59 -0.04
CA ASP A 59 6.40 -4.03 1.34
C ASP A 59 7.29 -3.21 2.28
N SER A 60 6.75 -2.82 3.43
CA SER A 60 7.47 -2.03 4.43
C SER A 60 8.53 -2.89 5.12
N HIS A 61 9.74 -2.36 5.25
CA HIS A 61 10.87 -3.03 5.89
C HIS A 61 11.58 -2.08 6.84
N TRP A 62 11.97 -2.58 8.01
CA TRP A 62 12.77 -1.83 8.97
C TRP A 62 14.18 -2.41 9.02
N VAL A 63 15.19 -1.61 8.68
CA VAL A 63 16.59 -2.06 8.65
C VAL A 63 17.46 -1.01 9.33
N HIS A 64 18.32 -1.42 10.26
CA HIS A 64 19.25 -0.53 10.98
C HIS A 64 18.59 0.74 11.57
N ASN A 65 17.44 0.57 12.21
CA ASN A 65 16.64 1.67 12.76
C ASN A 65 16.17 2.71 11.73
N ARG A 66 16.01 2.29 10.47
CA ARG A 66 15.55 3.14 9.37
C ARG A 66 14.39 2.49 8.60
N PRO A 67 13.39 3.29 8.21
CA PRO A 67 12.31 2.83 7.34
C PRO A 67 12.83 2.64 5.90
N GLY A 68 12.45 1.51 5.30
CA GLY A 68 12.74 1.17 3.92
C GLY A 68 11.60 0.37 3.30
N TYR A 69 11.70 0.18 2.00
CA TYR A 69 10.69 -0.48 1.19
C TYR A 69 11.36 -1.52 0.31
N ARG A 70 10.76 -2.71 0.21
CA ARG A 70 11.24 -3.79 -0.66
C ARG A 70 10.16 -4.30 -1.60
N CYS A 71 10.52 -4.53 -2.85
CA CYS A 71 9.68 -5.25 -3.79
C CYS A 71 10.28 -6.62 -4.09
N ARG A 72 9.54 -7.68 -3.76
CA ARG A 72 9.92 -9.07 -4.03
C ARG A 72 9.57 -9.54 -5.45
N HIS A 73 8.94 -8.70 -6.28
CA HIS A 73 8.47 -9.08 -7.63
C HIS A 73 7.65 -10.38 -7.70
N GLY A 74 6.93 -10.71 -6.62
CA GLY A 74 6.15 -11.96 -6.57
C GLY A 74 6.94 -13.21 -6.18
N HIS A 75 8.16 -13.07 -5.66
CA HIS A 75 8.92 -14.16 -5.03
C HIS A 75 8.08 -14.77 -3.90
N THR A 76 7.41 -15.88 -4.22
CA THR A 76 6.66 -16.74 -3.32
C THR A 76 7.15 -18.13 -3.64
N SER A 77 7.45 -18.96 -2.64
CA SER A 77 8.09 -20.27 -2.82
C SER A 77 7.38 -21.20 -3.82
N ALA A 78 6.14 -20.89 -4.22
CA ALA A 78 5.33 -21.62 -5.19
C ALA A 78 5.34 -21.08 -6.64
N ARG A 79 6.04 -19.97 -6.95
CA ARG A 79 6.09 -19.40 -8.32
C ARG A 79 7.53 -19.14 -8.78
N THR A 80 8.07 -20.09 -9.52
CA THR A 80 9.34 -20.01 -10.27
C THR A 80 9.07 -19.63 -11.73
N GLN A 81 8.67 -18.39 -12.00
CA GLN A 81 8.59 -17.90 -13.39
C GLN A 81 9.89 -17.19 -13.77
N THR A 82 10.80 -17.92 -14.43
CA THR A 82 12.07 -17.41 -14.96
C THR A 82 11.84 -16.59 -16.24
N PRO A 83 12.47 -15.42 -16.45
CA PRO A 83 13.45 -14.73 -15.61
C PRO A 83 12.81 -13.86 -14.51
N ILE A 84 13.17 -14.11 -13.25
CA ILE A 84 12.64 -13.37 -12.10
C ILE A 84 13.53 -12.14 -11.84
N PRO A 85 13.00 -10.91 -11.88
CA PRO A 85 13.76 -9.72 -11.55
C PRO A 85 14.20 -9.71 -10.07
N LYS A 86 15.43 -9.26 -9.81
CA LYS A 86 16.04 -9.20 -8.47
C LYS A 86 15.17 -8.36 -7.51
N SER A 87 15.14 -8.71 -6.23
CA SER A 87 14.41 -7.93 -5.21
C SER A 87 14.94 -6.49 -5.17
N THR A 88 14.05 -5.52 -5.35
CA THR A 88 14.41 -4.10 -5.32
C THR A 88 14.27 -3.57 -3.91
N TYR A 89 15.27 -2.82 -3.44
CA TYR A 89 15.28 -2.18 -2.13
C TYR A 89 15.43 -0.67 -2.31
N VAL A 90 14.62 0.08 -1.57
CA VAL A 90 14.70 1.54 -1.53
C VAL A 90 14.55 2.03 -0.10
N ARG A 91 15.32 3.05 0.27
CA ARG A 91 15.21 3.69 1.59
C ARG A 91 14.18 4.81 1.53
N GLU A 92 13.45 5.01 2.62
CA GLU A 92 12.47 6.09 2.69
C GLU A 92 13.14 7.46 2.57
N ASP A 93 14.28 7.68 3.23
CA ASP A 93 15.04 8.94 3.17
C ASP A 93 15.34 9.38 1.73
N HIS A 94 15.79 8.45 0.87
CA HIS A 94 16.14 8.74 -0.52
C HIS A 94 14.93 9.13 -1.36
N LEU A 95 13.77 8.52 -1.10
CA LEU A 95 12.54 8.89 -1.79
C LEU A 95 12.02 10.24 -1.31
N LEU A 96 12.08 10.52 -0.02
CA LEU A 96 11.64 11.79 0.55
C LEU A 96 12.51 12.95 0.07
N ASP A 97 13.83 12.78 0.04
CA ASP A 97 14.76 13.77 -0.49
C ASP A 97 14.46 14.08 -1.97
N GLY A 98 14.34 13.04 -2.79
CA GLY A 98 13.99 13.21 -4.19
C GLY A 98 12.60 13.81 -4.41
N LEU A 99 11.63 13.51 -3.53
CA LEU A 99 10.28 14.06 -3.57
C LEU A 99 10.27 15.57 -3.28
N ARG A 100 11.04 16.02 -2.28
CA ARG A 100 11.20 17.45 -1.98
C ARG A 100 11.75 18.21 -3.17
N VAL A 101 12.78 17.67 -3.81
CA VAL A 101 13.38 18.26 -5.02
C VAL A 101 12.38 18.31 -6.16
N ARG A 102 11.64 17.20 -6.41
CA ARG A 102 10.68 17.10 -7.52
C ARG A 102 9.43 17.97 -7.34
N LEU A 103 8.91 18.06 -6.13
CA LEU A 103 7.74 18.90 -5.82
C LEU A 103 8.15 20.36 -5.54
N ASN A 104 9.46 20.67 -5.60
CA ASN A 104 10.04 21.96 -5.22
C ASN A 104 9.58 22.43 -3.84
N ASP A 105 9.32 21.47 -2.94
CA ASP A 105 8.85 21.71 -1.59
C ASP A 105 10.05 21.68 -0.66
N ALA A 106 10.53 22.87 -0.30
CA ALA A 106 11.71 23.05 0.55
C ALA A 106 11.36 23.10 2.05
N THR A 107 10.07 23.08 2.42
CA THR A 107 9.61 23.58 3.73
C THR A 107 8.67 22.63 4.48
N GLY A 108 8.06 21.65 3.81
CA GLY A 108 7.09 20.74 4.42
C GLY A 108 7.71 19.64 5.27
N ASP A 109 7.04 19.32 6.39
CA ASP A 109 7.30 18.08 7.13
C ASP A 109 7.07 16.86 6.21
N ASN A 110 7.80 15.76 6.43
CA ASN A 110 7.66 14.55 5.63
C ASN A 110 6.23 13.98 5.68
N THR A 111 5.54 14.21 6.80
CA THR A 111 4.14 13.83 6.98
C THR A 111 3.22 14.58 6.03
N SER A 112 3.46 15.88 5.85
CA SER A 112 2.67 16.73 4.94
C SER A 112 2.88 16.34 3.47
N LEU A 113 4.09 15.95 3.09
CA LEU A 113 4.37 15.43 1.75
C LEU A 113 3.63 14.11 1.49
N ALA A 114 3.63 13.20 2.47
CA ALA A 114 2.90 11.95 2.38
C ALA A 114 1.37 12.18 2.36
N ASP A 115 0.86 13.15 3.12
CA ASP A 115 -0.55 13.54 3.09
C ASP A 115 -0.95 14.16 1.75
N TYR A 116 -0.12 15.04 1.20
CA TYR A 116 -0.32 15.62 -0.13
C TYR A 116 -0.46 14.55 -1.21
N LEU A 117 0.41 13.55 -1.20
CA LEU A 117 0.33 12.41 -2.12
C LEU A 117 -0.99 11.64 -1.97
N ARG A 118 -1.43 11.37 -0.74
CA ARG A 118 -2.71 10.69 -0.47
C ARG A 118 -3.90 11.51 -0.96
N THR A 119 -3.93 12.80 -0.61
CA THR A 119 -5.03 13.71 -0.92
C THR A 119 -5.16 13.94 -2.43
N LYS A 120 -4.04 13.95 -3.17
CA LYS A 120 -4.03 14.07 -4.63
C LYS A 120 -4.18 12.72 -5.35
N GLY A 121 -4.24 11.61 -4.62
CA GLY A 121 -4.28 10.27 -5.22
C GLY A 121 -3.02 9.93 -6.02
N LEU A 122 -1.87 10.49 -5.67
CA LEU A 122 -0.60 10.26 -6.34
C LEU A 122 0.12 9.04 -5.77
N VAL A 123 0.72 8.25 -6.66
CA VAL A 123 1.53 7.07 -6.34
C VAL A 123 2.94 7.22 -6.88
N ILE A 124 3.90 6.75 -6.10
CA ILE A 124 5.31 6.73 -6.49
C ILE A 124 5.56 5.45 -7.27
N VAL A 125 5.85 5.55 -8.56
CA VAL A 125 6.22 4.41 -9.41
C VAL A 125 7.73 4.30 -9.48
N TYR A 126 8.25 3.28 -8.80
CA TYR A 126 9.68 3.00 -8.71
C TYR A 126 10.10 1.99 -9.78
N ARG A 127 10.95 2.42 -10.72
CA ARG A 127 11.50 1.57 -11.80
C ARG A 127 12.99 1.24 -11.58
N GLY A 128 13.56 1.62 -10.44
CA GLY A 128 14.99 1.52 -10.15
C GLY A 128 15.50 2.88 -9.63
N PRO A 129 16.70 3.34 -9.99
CA PRO A 129 17.13 4.70 -9.64
C PRO A 129 16.21 5.77 -10.26
N ASP A 130 15.51 5.43 -11.34
CA ASP A 130 14.48 6.26 -11.95
C ASP A 130 13.11 5.96 -11.31
N TRP A 131 12.51 6.99 -10.73
CA TRP A 131 11.18 6.93 -10.13
C TRP A 131 10.39 8.18 -10.51
N SER A 132 9.08 7.99 -10.62
CA SER A 132 8.14 9.04 -11.03
C SER A 132 6.95 9.07 -10.08
N VAL A 133 6.32 10.24 -9.97
CA VAL A 133 5.03 10.38 -9.30
C VAL A 133 3.97 10.35 -10.37
N GLU A 134 3.08 9.37 -10.30
CA GLU A 134 1.99 9.18 -11.26
C GLU A 134 0.67 9.26 -10.50
N GLU A 135 -0.40 9.72 -11.13
CA GLU A 135 -1.74 9.60 -10.56
C GLU A 135 -2.10 8.11 -10.44
N ALA A 136 -2.72 7.73 -9.33
CA ALA A 136 -3.29 6.40 -9.16
C ALA A 136 -4.45 6.28 -10.15
N GLN A 137 -4.15 5.94 -11.40
CA GLN A 137 -5.17 5.68 -12.41
C GLN A 137 -6.11 4.63 -11.84
N SER A 138 -7.30 5.08 -11.47
CA SER A 138 -8.48 4.24 -11.38
C SER A 138 -8.56 3.54 -12.72
N ARG A 139 -8.26 2.23 -12.77
CA ARG A 139 -8.46 1.42 -13.97
C ARG A 139 -9.85 1.73 -14.49
N SER A 140 -9.94 2.49 -15.57
CA SER A 140 -11.11 2.44 -16.43
C SER A 140 -11.15 1.00 -16.91
N VAL A 141 -12.17 0.27 -16.44
CA VAL A 141 -12.52 -1.04 -16.97
C VAL A 141 -12.78 -0.81 -18.46
N ALA A 142 -11.82 -1.20 -19.30
CA ALA A 142 -11.99 -1.18 -20.74
C ALA A 142 -13.11 -2.19 -21.07
N GLU A 143 -14.25 -1.61 -21.40
CA GLU A 143 -15.41 -2.22 -22.03
C GLU A 143 -15.00 -2.83 -23.38
N GLY A 144 -15.47 -4.05 -23.66
CA GLY A 144 -15.32 -4.70 -24.97
C GLY A 144 -15.18 -6.22 -24.83
N SER A 145 -15.89 -7.07 -25.56
CA SER A 145 -16.95 -6.89 -26.54
C SER A 145 -17.67 -8.23 -26.61
N ALA A 146 -18.98 -8.18 -26.87
CA ALA A 146 -19.82 -9.33 -27.10
C ALA A 146 -19.27 -10.25 -28.21
N SER A 147 -19.45 -11.55 -28.04
CA SER A 147 -19.77 -12.41 -29.18
C SER A 147 -20.60 -13.61 -28.72
N ARG A 148 -21.90 -13.53 -28.99
CA ARG A 148 -22.79 -14.68 -29.19
C ARG A 148 -22.26 -15.47 -30.38
N VAL A 149 -22.14 -16.79 -30.24
CA VAL A 149 -22.48 -17.70 -31.34
C VAL A 149 -23.30 -18.85 -30.75
N CYS A 150 -24.31 -19.19 -31.53
CA CYS A 150 -25.49 -20.00 -31.26
C CYS A 150 -25.22 -21.51 -31.26
#